data_AF-A0A1M6K5C0-F1
#
_entry.id   AF-A0A1M6K5C0-F1
#
_cell.length_a   1.000
_cell.length_b   1.000
_cell.length_c   1.000
_cell.angle_alpha   90.00
_cell.angle_beta   90.00
_cell.angle_gamma   90.00
#
_symmetry.space_group_name_H-M   'P 1'
#
loop_
_entity.id
_entity.type
_entity.pdbx_description
1 polymer ?
#
loop_
_entity_poly.entity_id
_entity_poly.type
_entity_poly.pdbx_seq_one_letter_code
_entity_poly.pdbx_strand_id
1 'polypeptide(L)'
;MVVSRLRGLTALALLSPFLVSCQPTGGHVAAVATGHFTAGHKFPVVMVTWCGEDPPRQIDLIGESQRRHLVATRDFEGRSLEVDLSAPGEDWSIVGGDGRPVYRMGPESSDEEYLLGVGSEEAGPGEAAEHDIAVLRFTTGALASEQGLYASVSGEGEAEYADPAEFPPAC
;
A
#
# COMPACT_ATOMS: atom_id res chain seq x y z
N MET A 1 -61.71 -10.34 22.58
CA MET A 1 -60.87 -9.27 22.01
C MET A 1 -59.72 -8.99 22.97
N VAL A 2 -58.49 -9.40 22.66
CA VAL A 2 -57.27 -8.59 22.89
C VAL A 2 -56.27 -9.10 21.85
N VAL A 3 -55.85 -8.19 20.98
CA VAL A 3 -54.95 -8.42 19.84
C VAL A 3 -53.51 -8.19 20.30
N SER A 4 -52.68 -9.21 20.06
CA SER A 4 -51.29 -9.16 19.61
C SER A 4 -50.63 -7.79 19.49
N ARG A 5 -49.52 -7.51 20.20
CA ARG A 5 -48.35 -6.74 19.73
C ARG A 5 -47.11 -6.99 20.61
N LEU A 6 -46.42 -8.10 20.37
CA LEU A 6 -45.03 -8.30 20.84
C LEU A 6 -44.25 -9.09 19.77
N ARG A 7 -44.13 -8.51 18.57
CA ARG A 7 -43.23 -8.97 17.51
C ARG A 7 -42.77 -7.75 16.74
N GLY A 8 -41.61 -7.20 17.12
CA GLY A 8 -41.09 -6.03 16.39
C GLY A 8 -39.78 -5.44 16.88
N LEU A 9 -39.02 -6.10 17.76
CA LEU A 9 -37.76 -5.55 18.29
C LEU A 9 -36.52 -6.42 18.07
N THR A 10 -36.64 -7.57 17.42
CA THR A 10 -35.52 -8.51 17.21
C THR A 10 -35.00 -8.60 15.78
N ALA A 11 -35.36 -7.66 14.90
CA ALA A 11 -34.91 -7.68 13.50
C ALA A 11 -33.86 -6.59 13.16
N LEU A 12 -33.55 -5.66 14.08
CA LEU A 12 -32.64 -4.54 13.77
C LEU A 12 -31.18 -4.73 14.24
N ALA A 13 -30.84 -5.85 14.87
CA ALA A 13 -29.49 -6.07 15.44
C ALA A 13 -28.54 -6.86 14.53
N LEU A 14 -29.00 -7.36 13.37
CA LEU A 14 -28.22 -8.25 12.49
C LEU A 14 -27.68 -7.56 11.22
N LEU A 15 -27.86 -6.26 11.07
CA LEU A 15 -27.37 -5.50 9.91
C LEU A 15 -26.10 -4.67 10.20
N SER A 16 -25.51 -4.80 11.39
CA SER A 16 -24.37 -3.99 11.82
C SER A 16 -22.96 -4.57 11.64
N PRO A 17 -22.67 -5.80 11.13
CA PRO A 17 -21.28 -6.21 11.01
C PRO A 17 -20.56 -5.74 9.72
N PHE A 18 -21.21 -4.98 8.83
CA PHE A 18 -20.61 -4.57 7.54
C PHE A 18 -20.12 -3.11 7.46
N LEU A 19 -20.09 -2.38 8.58
CA LEU A 19 -19.52 -1.02 8.65
C LEU A 19 -18.18 -1.00 9.38
N VAL A 20 -17.39 -2.06 9.26
CA VAL A 20 -16.06 -2.15 9.88
C VAL A 20 -15.02 -2.39 8.79
N SER A 21 -14.53 -1.31 8.19
CA SER A 21 -13.18 -1.33 7.59
C SER A 21 -12.53 0.05 7.50
N CYS A 22 -13.27 1.16 7.55
CA CYS A 22 -12.64 2.48 7.71
C CYS A 22 -12.37 2.77 9.19
N GLN A 23 -11.26 2.25 9.73
CA GLN A 23 -10.67 2.94 10.88
C GLN A 23 -10.13 4.31 10.40
N PRO A 24 -10.29 5.38 11.18
CA PRO A 24 -9.88 6.74 10.78
C PRO A 24 -8.36 6.89 10.55
N THR A 25 -7.61 5.88 10.95
CA THR A 25 -6.18 5.68 10.74
C THR A 25 -5.98 4.29 10.15
N GLY A 26 -5.46 4.20 8.92
CA GLY A 26 -5.12 2.95 8.27
C GLY A 26 -5.37 2.96 6.76
N GLY A 27 -4.79 2.00 6.07
CA GLY A 27 -4.94 1.85 4.63
C GLY A 27 -4.52 0.47 4.16
N HIS A 28 -4.57 0.30 2.84
CA HIS A 28 -4.22 -0.91 2.14
C HIS A 28 -3.20 -0.58 1.08
N VAL A 29 -2.19 -1.43 0.97
CA VAL A 29 -1.23 -1.34 -0.12
C VAL A 29 -1.15 -2.68 -0.82
N ALA A 30 -1.18 -2.58 -2.15
CA ALA A 30 -1.00 -3.69 -3.06
C ALA A 30 0.16 -3.42 -4.01
N ALA A 31 0.93 -4.45 -4.33
CA ALA A 31 1.85 -4.43 -5.46
C ALA A 31 1.28 -5.29 -6.60
N VAL A 32 1.31 -4.73 -7.80
CA VAL A 32 0.90 -5.40 -9.05
C VAL A 32 2.11 -5.46 -9.98
N ALA A 33 2.53 -6.67 -10.33
CA ALA A 33 3.52 -6.89 -11.38
C ALA A 33 2.82 -7.42 -12.64
N THR A 34 2.69 -6.57 -13.65
CA THR A 34 2.14 -6.97 -14.95
C THR A 34 3.27 -7.41 -15.88
N GLY A 35 3.55 -8.72 -15.92
CA GLY A 35 4.45 -9.33 -16.89
C GLY A 35 5.57 -10.19 -16.28
N HIS A 36 6.25 -10.96 -17.12
CA HIS A 36 7.48 -11.63 -16.70
C HIS A 36 8.56 -10.60 -16.39
N PHE A 37 9.45 -10.91 -15.43
CA PHE A 37 10.70 -10.19 -15.15
C PHE A 37 11.67 -10.34 -16.34
N THR A 38 11.27 -9.94 -17.54
CA THR A 38 12.06 -10.07 -18.76
C THR A 38 12.74 -8.75 -19.05
N ALA A 39 14.06 -8.77 -18.86
CA ALA A 39 15.09 -7.81 -19.31
C ALA A 39 15.19 -6.45 -18.60
N GLY A 40 14.23 -6.04 -17.77
CA GLY A 40 14.19 -4.69 -17.22
C GLY A 40 14.74 -4.48 -15.81
N HIS A 41 14.70 -5.49 -14.92
CA HIS A 41 14.80 -5.29 -13.46
C HIS A 41 13.95 -4.08 -13.04
N LYS A 42 12.62 -4.21 -13.13
CA LYS A 42 11.68 -3.15 -12.77
C LYS A 42 11.00 -3.49 -11.45
N PHE A 43 10.78 -2.47 -10.63
CA PHE A 43 9.88 -2.55 -9.48
C PHE A 43 8.42 -2.65 -9.94
N PRO A 44 7.53 -3.22 -9.11
CA PRO A 44 6.10 -3.30 -9.42
C PRO A 44 5.45 -1.91 -9.44
N VAL A 45 4.24 -1.87 -9.99
CA VAL A 45 3.32 -0.76 -9.75
C VAL A 45 2.63 -1.01 -8.42
N VAL A 46 2.49 0.02 -7.59
CA VAL A 46 1.87 -0.06 -6.28
C VAL A 46 0.55 0.69 -6.29
N MET A 47 -0.49 0.06 -5.77
CA MET A 47 -1.78 0.67 -5.49
C MET A 47 -1.86 0.94 -3.99
N VAL A 48 -2.01 2.20 -3.62
CA VAL A 48 -2.22 2.66 -2.25
C VAL A 48 -3.66 3.11 -2.12
N THR A 49 -4.39 2.60 -1.13
CA THR A 49 -5.72 3.06 -0.75
C THR A 49 -5.71 3.42 0.72
N TRP A 50 -6.27 4.55 1.12
CA TRP A 50 -6.20 5.03 2.51
C TRP A 50 -7.55 5.50 3.04
N CYS A 51 -7.74 5.25 4.33
CA CYS A 51 -8.88 5.66 5.12
C CYS A 51 -8.39 6.77 6.09
N GLY A 52 -9.05 7.93 6.12
CA GLY A 52 -8.60 9.10 6.90
C GLY A 52 -8.45 10.38 6.07
N GLU A 53 -8.18 11.51 6.70
CA GLU A 53 -8.09 12.80 5.97
C GLU A 53 -6.70 13.01 5.36
N ASP A 54 -5.68 12.34 5.90
CA ASP A 54 -4.29 12.52 5.51
C ASP A 54 -3.90 11.57 4.37
N PRO A 55 -3.52 12.10 3.18
CA PRO A 55 -3.07 11.28 2.06
C PRO A 55 -1.63 10.79 2.26
N PRO A 56 -1.16 9.82 1.46
CA PRO A 56 0.24 9.40 1.45
C PRO A 56 1.18 10.58 1.20
N ARG A 57 2.16 10.75 2.09
CA ARG A 57 3.23 11.76 1.97
C ARG A 57 4.59 11.13 1.73
N GLN A 58 4.77 9.90 2.18
CA GLN A 58 6.04 9.17 2.03
C GLN A 58 5.82 7.71 1.67
N ILE A 59 6.66 7.21 0.76
CA ILE A 59 6.83 5.78 0.49
C ILE A 59 8.30 5.44 0.71
N ASP A 60 8.57 4.54 1.64
CA ASP A 60 9.90 3.99 1.88
C ASP A 60 10.03 2.63 1.20
N LEU A 61 11.08 2.47 0.41
CA LEU A 61 11.45 1.19 -0.20
C LEU A 61 12.81 0.75 0.34
N ILE A 62 12.80 -0.34 1.10
CA ILE A 62 13.95 -0.82 1.87
C ILE A 62 14.27 -2.24 1.41
N GLY A 63 15.39 -2.38 0.69
CA GLY A 63 16.04 -3.66 0.40
C GLY A 63 17.21 -3.93 1.35
N GLU A 64 17.97 -4.99 1.09
CA GLU A 64 19.11 -5.37 1.94
C GLU A 64 20.25 -4.35 1.86
N SER A 65 20.52 -3.87 0.65
CA SER A 65 21.66 -2.99 0.33
C SER A 65 21.23 -1.56 -0.02
N GLN A 66 19.94 -1.34 -0.30
CA GLN A 66 19.41 -0.08 -0.78
C GLN A 66 18.24 0.41 0.08
N ARG A 67 18.23 1.73 0.31
CA ARG A 67 17.06 2.45 0.82
C ARG A 67 16.72 3.60 -0.11
N ARG A 68 15.43 3.75 -0.40
CA ARG A 68 14.87 4.83 -1.19
C ARG A 68 13.69 5.41 -0.43
N HIS A 69 13.60 6.73 -0.45
CA HIS A 69 12.53 7.52 0.14
C HIS A 69 11.88 8.29 -1.01
N LEU A 70 10.61 8.03 -1.27
CA LEU A 70 9.80 8.80 -2.20
C LEU A 70 8.98 9.77 -1.34
N VAL A 71 9.20 11.06 -1.52
CA VAL A 71 8.50 12.13 -0.79
C VAL A 71 7.57 12.85 -1.75
N ALA A 72 6.30 12.96 -1.38
CA ALA A 72 5.29 13.61 -2.21
C ALA A 72 5.63 15.08 -2.44
N THR A 73 5.60 15.53 -3.70
CA THR A 73 5.85 16.95 -4.05
C THR A 73 4.57 17.78 -4.10
N ARG A 74 3.42 17.12 -3.98
CA ARG A 74 2.08 17.71 -3.97
C ARG A 74 1.15 16.89 -3.08
N ASP A 75 -0.01 17.45 -2.79
CA ASP A 75 -1.10 16.71 -2.18
C ASP A 75 -1.81 15.81 -3.21
N PHE A 76 -2.25 14.65 -2.74
CA PHE A 76 -3.07 13.72 -3.53
C PHE A 76 -4.53 13.85 -3.12
N GLU A 77 -5.40 14.04 -4.11
CA GLU A 77 -6.85 14.05 -3.91
C GLU A 77 -7.43 12.65 -4.05
N GLY A 78 -8.54 12.38 -3.35
CA GLY A 78 -9.24 11.09 -3.43
C GLY A 78 -8.83 10.14 -2.32
N ARG A 79 -8.89 8.84 -2.64
CA ARG A 79 -8.75 7.73 -1.67
C ARG A 79 -7.86 6.61 -2.17
N SER A 80 -7.33 6.75 -3.38
CA SER A 80 -6.46 5.78 -4.01
C SER A 80 -5.44 6.47 -4.90
N LEU A 81 -4.25 5.87 -4.97
CA LEU A 81 -3.12 6.35 -5.74
C LEU A 81 -2.39 5.14 -6.34
N GLU A 82 -2.06 5.25 -7.62
CA GLU A 82 -1.19 4.30 -8.30
C GLU A 82 0.21 4.92 -8.45
N VAL A 83 1.25 4.17 -8.10
CA VAL A 83 2.65 4.60 -8.16
C VAL A 83 3.48 3.55 -8.90
N ASP A 84 4.01 3.90 -10.07
CA ASP A 84 5.05 3.10 -10.72
C ASP A 84 6.38 3.34 -9.99
N LEU A 85 6.80 2.40 -9.13
CA LEU A 85 8.05 2.52 -8.39
C LEU A 85 9.30 2.56 -9.28
N SER A 86 9.23 2.08 -10.52
CA SER A 86 10.35 2.20 -11.47
C SER A 86 10.44 3.60 -12.08
N ALA A 87 9.31 4.31 -12.16
CA ALA A 87 9.21 5.66 -12.71
C ALA A 87 8.09 6.48 -12.05
N PRO A 88 8.25 6.94 -10.79
CA PRO A 88 7.17 7.60 -10.03
C PRO A 88 6.68 8.94 -10.60
N GLY A 89 7.43 9.56 -11.51
CA GLY A 89 7.08 10.84 -12.11
C GLY A 89 7.44 12.05 -11.25
N GLU A 90 6.83 13.19 -11.55
CA GLU A 90 7.12 14.49 -10.91
C GLU A 90 6.41 14.70 -9.56
N ASP A 91 5.42 13.86 -9.27
CA ASP A 91 4.66 13.85 -8.01
C ASP A 91 5.49 13.36 -6.81
N TRP A 92 6.68 12.84 -7.08
CA TRP A 92 7.56 12.25 -6.09
C TRP A 92 9.01 12.72 -6.25
N SER A 93 9.59 13.21 -5.15
CA SER A 93 11.02 13.41 -5.01
C SER A 93 11.66 12.15 -4.45
N ILE A 94 12.67 11.60 -5.15
CA ILE A 94 13.30 10.34 -4.76
C ILE A 94 14.66 10.63 -4.14
N VAL A 95 14.86 10.18 -2.90
CA VAL A 95 16.09 10.37 -2.13
C VAL A 95 16.64 9.01 -1.72
N GLY A 96 17.94 8.80 -1.88
CA GLY A 96 18.64 7.62 -1.37
C GLY A 96 18.81 7.68 0.14
N GLY A 97 19.09 6.53 0.76
CA GLY A 97 19.38 6.45 2.20
C GLY A 97 20.57 7.31 2.68
N ASP A 98 21.40 7.81 1.76
CA ASP A 98 22.50 8.75 2.03
C ASP A 98 22.11 10.23 1.86
N GLY A 99 20.83 10.51 1.64
CA GLY A 99 20.30 11.86 1.44
C GLY A 99 20.46 12.43 0.03
N ARG A 100 21.02 11.66 -0.93
CA ARG A 100 21.24 12.17 -2.29
C ARG A 100 20.03 11.91 -3.20
N PRO A 101 19.74 12.82 -4.15
CA PRO A 101 18.68 12.60 -5.11
C PRO A 101 18.97 11.41 -6.02
N VAL A 102 17.95 10.60 -6.29
CA VAL A 102 17.99 9.43 -7.17
C VAL A 102 17.05 9.67 -8.35
N TYR A 103 17.52 9.38 -9.57
CA TYR A 103 16.75 9.66 -10.79
C TYR A 103 16.19 8.40 -11.46
N ARG A 104 16.61 7.21 -11.01
CA ARG A 104 16.16 5.92 -11.52
C ARG A 104 16.17 4.90 -10.39
N MET A 105 15.14 4.07 -10.36
CA MET A 105 15.00 2.97 -9.42
C MET A 105 14.86 1.65 -10.19
N GLY A 106 15.39 0.59 -9.61
CA GLY A 106 15.23 -0.77 -10.09
C GLY A 106 15.75 -1.75 -9.03
N PRO A 107 15.18 -2.96 -8.94
CA PRO A 107 15.67 -3.97 -8.03
C PRO A 107 17.08 -4.43 -8.36
N GLU A 108 17.86 -4.82 -7.34
CA GLU A 108 19.18 -5.42 -7.57
C GLU A 108 19.09 -6.85 -8.09
N SER A 109 18.06 -7.59 -7.67
CA SER A 109 17.81 -8.96 -8.14
C SER A 109 16.33 -9.35 -8.04
N SER A 110 15.97 -10.48 -8.67
CA SER A 110 14.63 -11.08 -8.53
C SER A 110 14.37 -11.63 -7.13
N ASP A 111 15.43 -12.03 -6.42
CA ASP A 111 15.32 -12.79 -5.18
C ASP A 111 15.48 -11.89 -3.95
N GLU A 112 15.81 -10.62 -4.16
CA GLU A 112 15.88 -9.63 -3.09
C GLU A 112 14.47 -9.32 -2.56
N GLU A 113 14.37 -9.34 -1.23
CA GLU A 113 13.19 -8.96 -0.50
C GLU A 113 13.19 -7.46 -0.21
N TYR A 114 12.04 -6.83 -0.45
CA TYR A 114 11.80 -5.43 -0.19
C TYR A 114 10.70 -5.28 0.85
N LEU A 115 10.94 -4.38 1.79
CA LEU A 115 9.91 -3.78 2.63
C LEU A 115 9.48 -2.45 2.02
N LEU A 116 8.20 -2.31 1.77
CA LEU A 116 7.56 -1.07 1.35
C LEU A 116 6.70 -0.54 2.49
N GLY A 117 7.02 0.65 2.99
CA GLY A 117 6.23 1.35 4.01
C GLY A 117 5.59 2.59 3.42
N VAL A 118 4.33 2.86 3.79
CA VAL A 118 3.61 4.06 3.35
C VAL A 118 3.15 4.82 4.58
N GLY A 119 3.48 6.11 4.61
CA GLY A 119 3.19 7.02 5.72
C GLY A 119 2.46 8.28 5.28
N SER A 120 1.63 8.81 6.18
CA SER A 120 0.98 10.12 6.08
C SER A 120 1.91 11.28 6.50
N GLU A 121 3.02 10.98 7.18
CA GLU A 121 4.04 11.96 7.58
C GLU A 121 5.36 11.78 6.81
N GLU A 122 6.11 12.87 6.67
CA GLU A 122 7.45 12.87 6.06
C GLU A 122 8.53 12.75 7.15
N ALA A 123 9.53 11.90 6.90
CA ALA A 123 10.74 11.81 7.70
C ALA A 123 11.98 11.78 6.80
N GLY A 124 13.10 12.31 7.29
CA GLY A 124 14.34 12.34 6.53
C GLY A 124 14.92 10.94 6.28
N PRO A 125 15.80 10.78 5.27
CA PRO A 125 16.54 9.53 5.08
C PRO A 125 17.33 9.12 6.33
N GLY A 126 17.11 7.88 6.78
CA GLY A 126 17.74 7.37 8.01
C GLY A 126 17.01 7.72 9.31
N GLU A 127 15.94 8.50 9.24
CA GLU A 127 14.97 8.69 10.33
C GLU A 127 13.86 7.63 10.23
N ALA A 128 13.22 7.31 11.35
CA ALA A 128 12.07 6.42 11.35
C ALA A 128 10.82 7.21 10.97
N ALA A 129 10.28 6.97 9.77
CA ALA A 129 8.95 7.44 9.41
C ALA A 129 7.88 6.56 10.05
N GLU A 130 6.72 7.14 10.37
CA GLU A 130 5.55 6.37 10.75
C GLU A 130 4.94 5.77 9.46
N HIS A 131 4.85 4.45 9.38
CA HIS A 131 4.14 3.74 8.29
C HIS A 131 2.71 3.42 8.74
N ASP A 132 1.95 4.48 9.02
CA ASP A 132 0.59 4.43 9.56
C ASP A 132 -0.47 4.04 8.53
N ILE A 133 -0.19 4.24 7.24
CA ILE A 133 -1.09 3.84 6.16
C ILE A 133 -0.98 2.34 5.93
N ALA A 134 0.20 1.82 5.59
CA ALA A 134 0.40 0.40 5.33
C ALA A 134 1.87 -0.01 5.24
N VAL A 135 2.12 -1.31 5.34
CA VAL A 135 3.42 -1.95 5.13
C VAL A 135 3.24 -3.20 4.26
N LEU A 136 4.11 -3.42 3.29
CA LEU A 136 4.10 -4.57 2.38
C LEU A 136 5.50 -5.17 2.26
N ARG A 137 5.63 -6.49 2.35
CA ARG A 137 6.90 -7.21 2.09
C ARG A 137 6.77 -8.06 0.84
N PHE A 138 7.67 -7.92 -0.12
CA PHE A 138 7.62 -8.68 -1.37
C PHE A 138 9.02 -8.98 -1.93
N THR A 139 9.13 -10.03 -2.75
CA THR A 139 10.27 -10.24 -3.65
C THR A 139 9.83 -9.99 -5.08
N THR A 140 10.68 -9.36 -5.91
CA THR A 140 10.28 -9.01 -7.28
C THR A 140 10.08 -10.24 -8.17
N GLY A 141 10.78 -11.34 -7.89
CA GLY A 141 10.62 -12.63 -8.54
C GLY A 141 9.29 -13.30 -8.24
N ALA A 142 8.82 -13.27 -6.98
CA ALA A 142 7.50 -13.81 -6.62
C ALA A 142 6.39 -13.08 -7.36
N LEU A 143 6.40 -11.74 -7.33
CA LEU A 143 5.41 -10.92 -8.03
C LEU A 143 5.39 -11.18 -9.55
N ALA A 144 6.54 -11.43 -10.16
CA ALA A 144 6.64 -11.70 -11.59
C ALA A 144 6.19 -13.12 -11.99
N SER A 145 6.23 -14.07 -11.05
CA SER A 145 5.93 -15.49 -11.29
C SER A 145 4.43 -15.77 -11.34
N GLU A 146 3.64 -15.03 -10.57
CA GLU A 146 2.19 -15.12 -10.56
C GLU A 146 1.63 -13.74 -10.92
N GLN A 147 1.01 -13.63 -12.09
CA GLN A 147 0.33 -12.38 -12.48
C GLN A 147 -0.76 -12.12 -11.44
N GLY A 148 -0.59 -11.09 -10.62
CA GLY A 148 -1.40 -10.94 -9.43
C GLY A 148 -1.22 -9.63 -8.70
N LEU A 149 -2.13 -9.40 -7.77
CA LEU A 149 -2.09 -8.31 -6.82
C LEU A 149 -1.68 -8.91 -5.47
N TYR A 150 -0.66 -8.34 -4.84
CA TYR A 150 -0.15 -8.81 -3.55
C TYR A 150 -0.35 -7.74 -2.51
N ALA A 151 -1.12 -8.03 -1.47
CA ALA A 151 -1.56 -7.06 -0.49
C ALA A 151 -1.12 -7.46 0.92
N SER A 152 -0.92 -6.45 1.77
CA SER A 152 -0.82 -6.64 3.21
C SER A 152 -1.65 -5.57 3.91
N VAL A 153 -2.20 -5.95 5.06
CA VAL A 153 -2.89 -5.06 5.98
C VAL A 153 -2.01 -4.94 7.22
N SER A 154 -1.90 -3.72 7.74
CA SER A 154 -1.09 -3.31 8.88
C SER A 154 -0.91 -4.42 9.94
N GLY A 155 0.34 -4.81 10.19
CA GLY A 155 0.72 -5.70 11.30
C GLY A 155 1.06 -7.15 10.93
N GLU A 156 0.73 -7.63 9.73
CA GLU A 156 1.10 -8.98 9.27
C GLU A 156 2.14 -8.89 8.13
N GLY A 157 3.36 -9.35 8.44
CA GLY A 157 4.60 -8.95 7.76
C GLY A 157 4.91 -9.61 6.42
N GLU A 158 3.98 -10.34 5.79
CA GLU A 158 4.14 -10.95 4.46
C GLU A 158 2.99 -10.52 3.55
N ALA A 159 3.30 -10.21 2.28
CA ALA A 159 2.27 -9.95 1.29
C ALA A 159 1.60 -11.27 0.87
N GLU A 160 0.28 -11.30 0.90
CA GLU A 160 -0.49 -12.44 0.40
C GLU A 160 -1.04 -12.11 -0.99
N TYR A 161 -1.14 -13.13 -1.85
CA TYR A 161 -1.84 -13.00 -3.12
C TYR A 161 -3.31 -12.67 -2.86
N ALA A 162 -3.83 -11.67 -3.55
CA ALA A 162 -5.24 -11.28 -3.53
C ALA A 162 -5.77 -11.12 -4.95
N ASP A 163 -7.03 -11.50 -5.17
CA ASP A 163 -7.69 -11.19 -6.43
C ASP A 163 -7.87 -9.66 -6.55
N PRO A 164 -7.60 -9.04 -7.71
CA PRO A 164 -7.79 -7.60 -7.89
C PRO A 164 -9.21 -7.10 -7.59
N ALA A 165 -10.24 -7.95 -7.74
CA ALA A 165 -11.62 -7.64 -7.37
C ALA A 165 -11.87 -7.74 -5.85
N GLU A 166 -10.96 -8.38 -5.12
CA GLU A 166 -10.99 -8.54 -3.65
C GLU A 166 -10.10 -7.51 -2.94
N PHE A 167 -9.16 -6.86 -3.65
CA PHE A 167 -8.41 -5.72 -3.11
C PHE A 167 -9.38 -4.60 -2.77
N PRO A 168 -9.32 -4.07 -1.53
CA PRO A 168 -10.53 -3.67 -0.85
C PRO A 168 -11.23 -2.52 -1.59
N PRO A 169 -12.57 -2.58 -1.69
CA PRO A 169 -13.34 -1.49 -2.25
C PRO A 169 -13.07 -0.20 -1.47
N ALA A 170 -13.09 0.91 -2.21
CA ALA A 170 -12.85 2.29 -1.78
C ALA A 170 -13.16 2.53 -0.28
N CYS A 171 -12.10 2.81 0.50
CA CYS A 171 -12.17 3.92 1.45
C CYS A 171 -12.64 5.18 0.70
#